data_AF-A0AAW2JBH9-F1
#
_entry.id   AF-A0AAW2JBH9-F1
#
_cell.length_a   1.000
_cell.length_b   1.000
_cell.length_c   1.000
_cell.angle_alpha   90.00
_cell.angle_beta   90.00
_cell.angle_gamma   90.00
#
_symmetry.space_group_name_H-M   'P 1'
#
loop_
_entity.id
_entity.type
_entity.pdbx_description
1 polymer ?
#
loop_
_entity_poly.entity_id
_entity_poly.type
_entity_poly.pdbx_seq_one_letter_code
_entity_poly.pdbx_strand_id
1 'polypeptide(L)'
;MSRLIAILISTILFSPSPKPAFPQTKATASSSRLLQFHYRKPQDFKNTEANCGSIKPAASAPSVVHIAMTLDTNFLRGTIVAVHSILQHSRCPENIFLHFISSNASHEPLIRYIFPSLKSRVYYFNPEIVKRKISPSIRDGLEQPLNYARNYLAHLLEPCIQGVIYLDSDVLVVDDILKLWNTDLRTKTVGSPEYCHANFTKYFTPKFWSRNTLSSVFSNRLRPCYFNTG
;
A
#
# COMPACT_ATOMS: atom_id res chain seq x y z
N MET A 1 -22.67 0.50 62.87
CA MET A 1 -23.60 1.34 62.08
C MET A 1 -23.04 1.45 60.66
N SER A 2 -23.76 0.87 59.71
CA SER A 2 -23.32 0.62 58.32
C SER A 2 -22.94 1.88 57.56
N ARG A 3 -21.80 1.85 56.86
CA ARG A 3 -21.44 2.85 55.85
C ARG A 3 -22.15 2.48 54.54
N LEU A 4 -23.16 3.26 54.15
CA LEU A 4 -23.71 3.22 52.80
C LEU A 4 -22.64 3.67 51.80
N ILE A 5 -22.28 2.80 50.85
CA ILE A 5 -21.51 3.16 49.66
C ILE A 5 -22.54 3.44 48.56
N ALA A 6 -22.68 4.71 48.19
CA ALA A 6 -23.46 5.11 47.01
C ALA A 6 -22.63 4.82 45.75
N ILE A 7 -23.02 3.80 44.98
CA ILE A 7 -22.45 3.53 43.66
C ILE A 7 -23.24 4.37 42.65
N LEU A 8 -22.64 5.45 42.16
CA LEU A 8 -23.15 6.17 40.99
C LEU A 8 -22.90 5.30 39.74
N ILE A 9 -23.95 4.67 39.23
CA ILE A 9 -23.93 4.02 37.92
C ILE A 9 -24.12 5.11 36.87
N SER A 10 -23.03 5.65 36.34
CA SER A 10 -23.06 6.48 35.14
C SER A 10 -23.35 5.58 33.94
N THR A 11 -24.60 5.53 33.50
CA THR A 11 -24.99 4.95 32.21
C THR A 11 -24.39 5.81 31.10
N ILE A 12 -23.24 5.39 30.56
CA ILE A 12 -22.69 5.96 29.34
C ILE A 12 -23.58 5.48 28.19
N LEU A 13 -24.55 6.33 27.81
CA LEU A 13 -25.27 6.19 26.55
C LEU A 13 -24.27 6.39 25.41
N PHE A 14 -23.81 5.29 24.81
CA PHE A 14 -23.09 5.32 23.54
C PHE A 14 -24.07 5.78 22.46
N SER A 15 -24.13 7.09 22.20
CA SER A 15 -24.64 7.59 20.93
C SER A 15 -23.75 7.05 19.81
N PRO A 16 -24.31 6.36 18.80
CA PRO A 16 -23.54 5.97 17.63
C PRO A 16 -23.07 7.25 16.96
N SER A 17 -21.76 7.49 16.98
CA SER A 17 -21.16 8.59 16.22
C SER A 17 -21.54 8.42 14.75
N PRO A 18 -22.07 9.45 14.08
CA PRO A 18 -22.30 9.38 12.65
C PRO A 18 -20.95 9.12 11.97
N LYS A 19 -20.90 8.08 11.13
CA LYS A 19 -19.75 7.84 10.24
C LYS A 19 -19.50 9.14 9.47
N PRO A 20 -18.25 9.63 9.36
CA PRO A 20 -17.97 10.75 8.48
C PRO A 20 -18.30 10.34 7.05
N ALA A 21 -19.43 10.83 6.54
CA ALA A 21 -19.76 10.77 5.14
C ALA A 21 -18.84 11.77 4.43
N PHE A 22 -17.74 11.28 3.86
CA PHE A 22 -16.98 12.08 2.90
C PHE A 22 -17.92 12.41 1.73
N PRO A 23 -18.10 13.69 1.37
CA PRO A 23 -18.90 14.04 0.21
C PRO A 23 -18.23 13.42 -1.02
N GLN A 24 -18.92 12.53 -1.71
CA GLN A 24 -18.56 12.16 -3.08
C GLN A 24 -18.92 13.34 -3.99
N THR A 25 -18.05 14.36 -4.02
CA THR A 25 -18.12 15.37 -5.08
C THR A 25 -17.81 14.69 -6.40
N LYS A 26 -18.80 14.66 -7.31
CA LYS A 26 -18.60 14.33 -8.72
C LYS A 26 -17.49 15.24 -9.26
N ALA A 27 -16.31 14.67 -9.50
CA ALA A 27 -15.22 15.37 -10.13
C ALA A 27 -15.57 15.62 -11.60
N THR A 28 -16.01 16.84 -11.92
CA THR A 28 -15.97 17.35 -13.28
C THR A 28 -14.49 17.56 -13.62
N ALA A 29 -14.00 16.80 -14.60
CA ALA A 29 -12.62 16.87 -15.06
C ALA A 29 -12.35 18.27 -15.65
N SER A 30 -11.75 19.14 -14.84
CA SER A 30 -11.08 20.35 -15.30
C SER A 30 -9.62 20.23 -14.88
N SER A 31 -8.74 20.19 -15.88
CA SER A 31 -7.28 20.05 -15.78
C SER A 31 -6.61 21.07 -14.84
N SER A 32 -7.32 22.14 -14.45
CA SER A 32 -6.78 23.26 -13.67
C SER A 32 -6.75 23.06 -12.15
N ARG A 33 -7.41 22.04 -11.56
CA ARG A 33 -7.44 21.89 -10.08
C ARG A 33 -6.29 21.11 -9.45
N LEU A 34 -5.46 20.40 -10.25
CA LEU A 34 -4.32 19.64 -9.71
C LEU A 34 -3.21 20.54 -9.12
N LEU A 35 -3.19 21.82 -9.48
CA LEU A 35 -2.17 22.79 -9.07
C LEU A 35 -2.50 23.56 -7.77
N GLN A 36 -3.63 23.28 -7.12
CA GLN A 36 -4.03 24.01 -5.90
C GLN A 36 -3.58 23.33 -4.59
N PHE A 37 -2.82 22.24 -4.67
CA PHE A 37 -2.17 21.65 -3.50
C PHE A 37 -0.88 22.40 -3.22
N HIS A 38 -0.86 23.14 -2.11
CA HIS A 38 0.37 23.71 -1.56
C HIS A 38 1.22 22.59 -0.99
N TYR A 39 2.11 22.05 -1.82
CA TYR A 39 3.11 21.08 -1.41
C TYR A 39 4.38 21.82 -1.00
N ARG A 40 4.84 21.61 0.24
CA ARG A 40 6.18 22.03 0.63
C ARG A 40 7.16 21.03 0.02
N LYS A 41 7.92 21.49 -0.98
CA LYS A 41 8.96 20.67 -1.60
C LYS A 41 9.89 20.10 -0.51
N PRO A 42 10.15 18.79 -0.49
CA PRO A 42 11.06 18.18 0.47
C PRO A 42 12.48 18.61 0.14
N GLN A 43 13.37 18.49 1.12
CA GLN A 43 14.80 18.59 0.85
C GLN A 43 15.20 17.51 -0.15
N ASP A 44 16.23 17.78 -0.95
CA ASP A 44 16.75 16.78 -1.87
C ASP A 44 17.33 15.62 -1.04
N PHE A 45 16.81 14.41 -1.27
CA PHE A 45 17.29 13.21 -0.59
C PHE A 45 18.60 12.76 -1.22
N LYS A 46 19.68 12.74 -0.42
CA LYS A 46 21.03 12.39 -0.85
C LYS A 46 21.54 11.16 -0.13
N ASN A 47 22.38 10.40 -0.81
CA ASN A 47 23.09 9.28 -0.19
C ASN A 47 23.89 9.77 1.02
N THR A 48 23.65 9.17 2.18
CA THR A 48 24.32 9.55 3.44
C THR A 48 25.54 8.67 3.74
N GLU A 49 25.69 7.52 3.07
CA GLU A 49 26.84 6.63 3.23
C GLU A 49 27.74 6.61 1.98
N ALA A 50 29.06 6.54 2.20
CA ALA A 50 30.06 6.47 1.13
C ALA A 50 30.04 5.15 0.34
N ASN A 51 29.44 4.10 0.90
CA ASN A 51 29.37 2.75 0.33
C ASN A 51 28.13 2.53 -0.58
N CYS A 52 27.28 3.54 -0.81
CA CYS A 52 26.06 3.37 -1.60
C CYS A 52 26.33 2.87 -3.03
N GLY A 53 27.57 2.91 -3.51
CA GLY A 53 27.96 2.40 -4.82
C GLY A 53 27.50 3.32 -5.94
N SER A 54 28.41 3.70 -6.83
CA SER A 54 28.08 4.57 -7.96
C SER A 54 27.16 3.83 -8.94
N ILE A 55 25.91 4.27 -9.02
CA ILE A 55 24.93 3.66 -9.93
C ILE A 55 25.27 4.04 -11.37
N LYS A 56 25.56 3.04 -12.20
CA LYS A 56 25.48 3.22 -13.66
C LYS A 56 24.02 3.45 -14.04
N PRO A 57 23.68 4.27 -15.06
CA PRO A 57 22.30 4.72 -15.35
C PRO A 57 21.25 3.64 -15.67
N ALA A 58 21.61 2.36 -15.63
CA ALA A 58 20.69 1.27 -15.93
C ALA A 58 19.84 0.94 -14.69
N ALA A 59 18.52 0.90 -14.87
CA ALA A 59 17.58 0.46 -13.85
C ALA A 59 17.91 -0.94 -13.31
N SER A 60 18.63 -1.78 -14.06
CA SER A 60 18.97 -3.16 -13.71
C SER A 60 20.30 -3.32 -12.97
N ALA A 61 20.86 -2.26 -12.38
CA ALA A 61 22.11 -2.38 -11.62
C ALA A 61 21.86 -3.10 -10.28
N PRO A 62 22.75 -4.01 -9.81
CA PRO A 62 22.54 -4.78 -8.57
C PRO A 62 22.39 -3.94 -7.31
N SER A 63 22.86 -2.68 -7.35
CA SER A 63 22.79 -1.72 -6.24
C SER A 63 21.47 -0.95 -6.16
N VAL A 64 20.54 -1.18 -7.10
CA VAL A 64 19.24 -0.51 -7.16
C VAL A 64 18.21 -1.29 -6.34
N VAL A 65 17.52 -0.58 -5.45
CA VAL A 65 16.38 -1.12 -4.70
C VAL A 65 15.11 -0.81 -5.46
N HIS A 66 14.47 -1.86 -5.98
CA HIS A 66 13.23 -1.74 -6.71
C HIS A 66 12.03 -1.83 -5.77
N ILE A 67 11.18 -0.82 -5.79
CA ILE A 67 9.95 -0.80 -4.98
C ILE A 67 8.77 -0.53 -5.91
N ALA A 68 7.74 -1.35 -5.80
CA ALA A 68 6.49 -1.23 -6.55
C ALA A 68 5.36 -0.74 -5.64
N MET A 69 4.55 0.19 -6.14
CA MET A 69 3.39 0.72 -5.43
C MET A 69 2.25 0.98 -6.41
N THR A 70 1.00 0.93 -5.96
CA THR A 70 -0.11 1.40 -6.77
C THR A 70 -0.22 2.94 -6.71
N LEU A 71 -0.70 3.54 -7.79
CA LEU A 71 -0.90 4.98 -7.93
C LEU A 71 -2.33 5.25 -8.38
N ASP A 72 -3.16 5.68 -7.43
CA ASP A 72 -4.57 6.00 -7.62
C ASP A 72 -4.88 7.38 -7.00
N THR A 73 -5.85 8.10 -7.58
CA THR A 73 -6.22 9.45 -7.13
C THR A 73 -6.72 9.46 -5.68
N ASN A 74 -7.45 8.43 -5.25
CA ASN A 74 -8.01 8.38 -3.90
C ASN A 74 -6.93 8.17 -2.83
N PHE A 75 -5.84 7.52 -3.22
CA PHE A 75 -4.73 7.17 -2.31
C PHE A 75 -3.46 8.00 -2.54
N LEU A 76 -3.49 8.95 -3.48
CA LEU A 76 -2.35 9.77 -3.87
C LEU A 76 -1.65 10.44 -2.67
N ARG A 77 -2.40 10.92 -1.68
CA ARG A 77 -1.83 11.51 -0.46
C ARG A 77 -1.03 10.48 0.34
N GLY A 78 -1.59 9.27 0.51
CA GLY A 78 -0.89 8.16 1.15
C GLY A 78 0.38 7.80 0.40
N THR A 79 0.29 7.65 -0.94
CA THR A 79 1.46 7.38 -1.78
C THR A 79 2.56 8.44 -1.60
N ILE A 80 2.22 9.75 -1.60
CA ILE A 80 3.21 10.81 -1.39
C ILE A 80 3.90 10.67 -0.03
N VAL A 81 3.13 10.40 1.04
CA VAL A 81 3.68 10.24 2.38
C VAL A 81 4.55 8.98 2.47
N ALA A 82 4.11 7.86 1.89
CA ALA A 82 4.86 6.62 1.86
C ALA A 82 6.21 6.81 1.13
N VAL A 83 6.19 7.40 -0.07
CA VAL A 83 7.41 7.73 -0.84
C VAL A 83 8.34 8.64 -0.04
N HIS A 84 7.81 9.68 0.58
CA HIS A 84 8.60 10.56 1.43
C HIS A 84 9.25 9.80 2.60
N SER A 85 8.48 8.94 3.29
CA SER A 85 8.99 8.15 4.42
C SER A 85 10.09 7.17 3.99
N ILE A 86 9.95 6.54 2.81
CA ILE A 86 10.98 5.68 2.23
C ILE A 86 12.27 6.48 2.02
N LEU A 87 12.20 7.59 1.29
CA LEU A 87 13.37 8.40 0.97
C LEU A 87 14.03 9.00 2.20
N GLN A 88 13.24 9.42 3.20
CA GLN A 88 13.72 10.01 4.44
C GLN A 88 14.49 9.02 5.33
N HIS A 89 14.06 7.76 5.39
CA HIS A 89 14.67 6.75 6.27
C HIS A 89 15.67 5.84 5.55
N SER A 90 15.88 6.03 4.24
CA SER A 90 16.87 5.27 3.47
C SER A 90 18.25 5.90 3.59
N ARG A 91 19.28 5.05 3.72
CA ARG A 91 20.69 5.50 3.72
C ARG A 91 21.18 5.89 2.32
N CYS A 92 20.63 5.21 1.30
CA CYS A 92 21.00 5.42 -0.10
C CYS A 92 19.75 5.75 -0.95
N PRO A 93 19.04 6.87 -0.70
CA PRO A 93 17.79 7.19 -1.40
C PRO A 93 17.98 7.38 -2.92
N GLU A 94 19.18 7.75 -3.39
CA GLU A 94 19.47 7.88 -4.82
C GLU A 94 19.56 6.52 -5.53
N ASN A 95 19.61 5.42 -4.77
CA ASN A 95 19.59 4.04 -5.23
C ASN A 95 18.20 3.42 -5.33
N ILE A 96 17.16 4.17 -4.98
CA ILE A 96 15.78 3.67 -5.03
C ILE A 96 15.18 3.95 -6.41
N PHE A 97 14.54 2.93 -6.98
CA PHE A 97 13.74 3.05 -8.19
C PHE A 97 12.29 2.67 -7.88
N LEU A 98 11.36 3.61 -8.09
CA LEU A 98 9.93 3.36 -7.86
C LEU A 98 9.18 2.99 -9.13
N HIS A 99 8.49 1.86 -9.06
CA HIS A 99 7.57 1.38 -10.07
C HIS A 99 6.14 1.67 -9.62
N PHE A 100 5.50 2.67 -10.22
CA PHE A 100 4.11 2.98 -9.96
C PHE A 100 3.20 2.21 -10.90
N ILE A 101 2.22 1.49 -10.37
CA ILE A 101 1.22 0.80 -11.17
C ILE A 101 -0.08 1.59 -11.11
N SER A 102 -0.61 1.98 -12.26
CA SER A 102 -1.84 2.74 -12.33
C SER A 102 -2.79 2.22 -13.40
N SER A 103 -4.09 2.33 -13.15
CA SER A 103 -5.13 2.14 -14.15
C SER A 103 -5.47 3.45 -14.90
N ASN A 104 -4.87 4.59 -14.50
CA ASN A 104 -5.00 5.87 -15.19
C ASN A 104 -3.63 6.56 -15.36
N ALA A 105 -3.30 6.97 -16.59
CA ALA A 105 -1.95 7.48 -16.91
C ALA A 105 -1.64 8.89 -16.38
N SER A 106 -2.56 9.55 -15.65
CA SER A 106 -2.50 11.01 -15.43
C SER A 106 -1.59 11.50 -14.31
N HIS A 107 -1.04 10.62 -13.47
CA HIS A 107 -0.38 11.03 -12.22
C HIS A 107 1.14 11.20 -12.30
N GLU A 108 1.77 10.79 -13.41
CA GLU A 108 3.22 10.89 -13.57
C GLU A 108 3.78 12.33 -13.45
N PRO A 109 3.17 13.37 -14.07
CA PRO A 109 3.68 14.73 -13.94
C PRO A 109 3.68 15.23 -12.49
N LEU A 110 2.70 14.81 -11.69
CA LEU A 110 2.60 15.18 -10.30
C LEU A 110 3.71 14.54 -9.46
N ILE A 111 3.98 13.24 -9.66
CA ILE A 111 5.08 12.56 -8.97
C ILE A 111 6.41 13.23 -9.29
N ARG A 112 6.66 13.56 -10.56
CA ARG A 112 7.87 14.29 -10.98
C ARG A 112 7.96 15.69 -10.39
N TYR A 113 6.83 16.39 -10.25
CA TYR A 113 6.78 17.70 -9.61
C TYR A 113 7.12 17.65 -8.12
N ILE A 114 6.57 16.66 -7.41
CA ILE A 114 6.74 16.46 -5.97
C ILE A 114 8.14 15.93 -5.64
N PHE A 115 8.64 14.97 -6.43
CA PHE A 115 9.93 14.33 -6.24
C PHE A 115 10.81 14.43 -7.50
N PRO A 116 11.39 15.59 -7.82
CA PRO A 116 12.12 15.80 -9.08
C PRO A 116 13.34 14.89 -9.27
N SER A 117 14.00 14.51 -8.18
CA SER A 117 15.19 13.65 -8.20
C SER A 117 14.86 12.16 -8.10
N LEU A 118 13.59 11.80 -7.94
CA LEU A 118 13.17 10.41 -7.80
C LEU A 118 13.21 9.69 -9.14
N LYS A 119 13.96 8.58 -9.17
CA LYS A 119 13.92 7.63 -10.28
C LYS A 119 12.62 6.84 -10.18
N SER A 120 11.74 7.02 -11.17
CA SER A 120 10.48 6.30 -11.19
C SER A 120 9.97 6.06 -12.60
N ARG A 121 9.10 5.06 -12.72
CA ARG A 121 8.34 4.75 -13.94
C ARG A 121 6.92 4.39 -13.60
N VAL A 122 5.97 4.81 -14.44
CA VAL A 122 4.56 4.44 -14.32
C VAL A 122 4.21 3.36 -15.34
N TYR A 123 3.53 2.31 -14.88
CA TYR A 123 3.07 1.17 -15.67
C TYR A 123 1.55 1.15 -15.70
N TYR A 124 0.99 0.97 -16.89
CA TYR A 124 -0.44 0.84 -17.05
C TYR A 124 -0.89 -0.58 -16.70
N PHE A 125 -1.87 -0.69 -15.81
CA PHE A 125 -2.54 -1.94 -15.49
C PHE A 125 -3.96 -1.94 -16.06
N ASN A 126 -4.23 -2.88 -16.98
CA ASN A 126 -5.56 -3.05 -17.54
C ASN A 126 -6.50 -3.71 -16.52
N PRO A 127 -7.51 -3.00 -15.96
CA PRO A 127 -8.37 -3.55 -14.93
C PRO A 127 -9.26 -4.71 -15.42
N GLU A 128 -9.52 -4.80 -16.72
CA GLU A 128 -10.43 -5.80 -17.29
C GLU A 128 -9.90 -7.24 -17.14
N ILE A 129 -8.58 -7.44 -16.96
CA ILE A 129 -7.98 -8.78 -16.81
C ILE A 129 -8.34 -9.46 -15.47
N VAL A 130 -8.72 -8.66 -14.46
CA VAL A 130 -9.10 -9.13 -13.13
C VAL A 130 -10.57 -8.88 -12.81
N LYS A 131 -11.23 -7.90 -13.42
CA LYS A 131 -12.58 -7.46 -13.06
C LYS A 131 -13.61 -8.59 -12.93
N ARG A 132 -13.56 -9.58 -13.83
CA ARG A 132 -14.47 -10.76 -13.81
C ARG A 132 -14.06 -11.85 -12.82
N LYS A 133 -12.87 -11.76 -12.22
CA LYS A 133 -12.32 -12.71 -11.24
C LYS A 133 -12.54 -12.26 -9.80
N ILE A 134 -12.95 -11.00 -9.60
CA ILE A 134 -13.14 -10.43 -8.27
C ILE A 134 -14.52 -10.81 -7.76
N SER A 135 -14.56 -11.46 -6.59
CA SER A 135 -15.81 -11.86 -5.95
C SER A 135 -16.28 -10.77 -4.99
N PRO A 136 -17.46 -10.17 -5.21
CA PRO A 136 -18.03 -9.15 -4.31
C PRO A 136 -18.50 -9.73 -2.98
N SER A 137 -18.37 -11.04 -2.78
CA SER A 137 -18.84 -11.71 -1.55
C SER A 137 -17.80 -11.66 -0.43
N ILE A 138 -16.62 -11.08 -0.66
CA ILE A 138 -15.50 -11.11 0.30
C ILE A 138 -15.46 -9.82 1.12
N ARG A 139 -15.34 -8.65 0.46
CA ARG A 139 -15.31 -7.32 1.07
C ARG A 139 -15.36 -6.22 0.00
N ASP A 140 -16.15 -5.16 0.19
CA ASP A 140 -16.27 -4.04 -0.75
C ASP A 140 -14.92 -3.37 -1.07
N GLY A 141 -14.06 -3.19 -0.06
CA GLY A 141 -12.73 -2.59 -0.24
C GLY A 141 -11.74 -3.46 -1.03
N LEU A 142 -12.09 -4.71 -1.35
CA LEU A 142 -11.28 -5.59 -2.22
C LEU A 142 -11.78 -5.58 -3.66
N GLU A 143 -12.84 -4.85 -3.98
CA GLU A 143 -13.42 -4.88 -5.32
C GLU A 143 -12.64 -4.08 -6.36
N GLN A 144 -11.75 -3.18 -5.92
CA GLN A 144 -10.96 -2.34 -6.81
C GLN A 144 -9.92 -3.17 -7.58
N PRO A 145 -9.98 -3.20 -8.93
CA PRO A 145 -9.04 -3.98 -9.76
C PRO A 145 -7.57 -3.72 -9.47
N LEU A 146 -7.22 -2.47 -9.14
CA LEU A 146 -5.84 -2.07 -8.91
C LEU A 146 -5.22 -2.76 -7.68
N ASN A 147 -6.03 -3.22 -6.71
CA ASN A 147 -5.54 -4.01 -5.56
C ASN A 147 -4.86 -5.31 -6.00
N TYR A 148 -5.25 -5.85 -7.17
CA TYR A 148 -4.72 -7.11 -7.70
C TYR A 148 -3.51 -6.93 -8.61
N ALA A 149 -3.12 -5.69 -8.91
CA ALA A 149 -1.97 -5.41 -9.77
C ALA A 149 -0.66 -6.03 -9.25
N ARG A 150 -0.53 -6.18 -7.93
CA ARG A 150 0.61 -6.84 -7.26
C ARG A 150 0.85 -8.27 -7.74
N ASN A 151 -0.19 -8.97 -8.18
CA ASN A 151 -0.09 -10.33 -8.71
C ASN A 151 0.47 -10.38 -10.15
N TYR A 152 0.59 -9.23 -10.81
CA TYR A 152 1.01 -9.11 -12.20
C TYR A 152 2.36 -8.40 -12.35
N LEU A 153 3.08 -8.11 -11.25
CA LEU A 153 4.36 -7.39 -11.29
C LEU A 153 5.37 -8.04 -12.24
N ALA A 154 5.50 -9.37 -12.22
CA ALA A 154 6.39 -10.09 -13.13
C ALA A 154 6.08 -9.89 -14.63
N HIS A 155 4.84 -9.52 -14.96
CA HIS A 155 4.40 -9.22 -16.33
C HIS A 155 4.48 -7.72 -16.67
N LEU A 156 4.41 -6.86 -15.66
CA LEU A 156 4.41 -5.40 -15.82
C LEU A 156 5.84 -4.84 -15.86
N LEU A 157 6.72 -5.37 -15.02
CA LEU A 157 8.08 -4.89 -14.84
C LEU A 157 9.01 -5.40 -15.95
N GLU A 158 10.11 -4.68 -16.17
CA GLU A 158 11.13 -5.04 -17.14
C GLU A 158 11.76 -6.40 -16.81
N PRO A 159 12.01 -7.28 -17.80
CA PRO A 159 12.56 -8.63 -17.56
C PRO A 159 13.93 -8.66 -16.86
N CYS A 160 14.66 -7.56 -16.86
CA CYS A 160 15.96 -7.44 -16.19
C CYS A 160 15.85 -7.20 -14.67
N ILE A 161 14.65 -6.93 -14.15
CA ILE A 161 14.40 -6.72 -12.72
C ILE A 161 14.27 -8.08 -12.04
N GLN A 162 15.24 -8.42 -11.19
CA GLN A 162 15.30 -9.73 -10.53
C GLN A 162 14.51 -9.81 -9.22
N GLY A 163 14.19 -8.67 -8.61
CA GLY A 163 13.46 -8.59 -7.35
C GLY A 163 12.75 -7.24 -7.21
N VAL A 164 11.69 -7.21 -6.42
CA VAL A 164 10.92 -5.99 -6.15
C VAL A 164 10.25 -6.10 -4.79
N ILE A 165 10.25 -5.03 -4.01
CA ILE A 165 9.45 -4.89 -2.80
C ILE A 165 8.12 -4.26 -3.21
N TYR A 166 6.99 -4.89 -2.90
CA TYR A 166 5.69 -4.23 -3.04
C TYR A 166 5.28 -3.57 -1.73
N LEU A 167 4.78 -2.33 -1.80
CA LEU A 167 4.23 -1.60 -0.66
C LEU A 167 2.87 -0.99 -1.02
N ASP A 168 1.89 -1.13 -0.13
CA ASP A 168 0.62 -0.43 -0.26
C ASP A 168 0.78 1.08 -0.01
N SER A 169 -0.19 1.85 -0.51
CA SER A 169 -0.16 3.33 -0.44
C SER A 169 -0.44 3.90 0.95
N ASP A 170 -0.83 3.07 1.92
CA ASP A 170 -1.17 3.44 3.29
C ASP A 170 -0.12 3.03 4.32
N VAL A 171 1.11 2.74 3.87
CA VAL A 171 2.24 2.40 4.76
C VAL A 171 3.10 3.60 5.12
N LEU A 172 3.79 3.49 6.26
CA LEU A 172 4.89 4.38 6.66
C LEU A 172 6.14 3.54 6.88
N VAL A 173 7.22 3.89 6.17
CA VAL A 173 8.52 3.25 6.35
C VAL A 173 9.33 4.09 7.34
N VAL A 174 9.70 3.47 8.46
CA VAL A 174 10.35 4.13 9.61
C VAL A 174 11.80 3.67 9.84
N ASP A 175 12.30 2.79 8.97
CA ASP A 175 13.66 2.24 9.03
C ASP A 175 14.16 2.01 7.59
N ASP A 176 15.45 1.72 7.46
CA ASP A 176 16.11 1.55 6.16
C ASP A 176 15.53 0.37 5.38
N ILE A 177 14.96 0.68 4.21
CA ILE A 177 14.32 -0.29 3.31
C ILE A 177 15.31 -1.34 2.78
N LEU A 178 16.62 -1.06 2.80
CA LEU A 178 17.66 -2.02 2.45
C LEU A 178 17.61 -3.28 3.32
N LYS A 179 17.15 -3.18 4.58
CA LYS A 179 16.96 -4.34 5.45
C LYS A 179 15.93 -5.31 4.88
N LEU A 180 14.83 -4.79 4.36
CA LEU A 180 13.80 -5.59 3.71
C LEU A 180 14.31 -6.15 2.38
N TRP A 181 14.98 -5.33 1.57
CA TRP A 181 15.56 -5.74 0.27
C TRP A 181 16.53 -6.92 0.40
N ASN A 182 17.37 -6.91 1.43
CA ASN A 182 18.39 -7.93 1.67
C ASN A 182 17.87 -9.16 2.44
N THR A 183 16.55 -9.30 2.61
CA THR A 183 15.99 -10.48 3.28
C THR A 183 16.16 -11.73 2.41
N ASP A 184 16.82 -12.76 2.94
CA ASP A 184 17.02 -14.03 2.24
C ASP A 184 15.70 -14.82 2.13
N LEU A 185 15.16 -14.90 0.91
CA LEU A 185 13.97 -15.69 0.59
C LEU A 185 14.28 -17.18 0.35
N ARG A 186 15.55 -17.58 0.38
CA ARG A 186 16.02 -18.95 0.07
C ARG A 186 15.50 -19.40 -1.29
N THR A 187 14.68 -20.44 -1.33
CA THR A 187 14.08 -21.00 -2.55
C THR A 187 12.67 -20.45 -2.83
N LYS A 188 12.19 -19.48 -2.06
CA LYS A 188 10.84 -18.92 -2.18
C LYS A 188 10.84 -17.73 -3.13
N THR A 189 9.82 -17.64 -3.98
CA THR A 189 9.63 -16.52 -4.92
C THR A 189 9.09 -15.26 -4.25
N VAL A 190 8.29 -15.40 -3.19
CA VAL A 190 7.61 -14.29 -2.50
C VAL A 190 7.74 -14.47 -1.00
N GLY A 191 8.10 -13.39 -0.30
CA GLY A 191 8.00 -13.25 1.15
C GLY A 191 6.91 -12.24 1.51
N SER A 192 6.20 -12.48 2.62
CA SER A 192 5.15 -11.59 3.13
C SER A 192 5.01 -11.77 4.64
N PRO A 193 4.73 -10.70 5.41
CA PRO A 193 4.51 -10.81 6.84
C PRO A 193 3.24 -11.62 7.16
N GLU A 194 3.33 -12.52 8.12
CA GLU A 194 2.18 -13.25 8.66
C GLU A 194 1.48 -12.42 9.74
N TYR A 195 0.15 -12.37 9.68
CA TYR A 195 -0.69 -11.72 10.68
C TYR A 195 -1.73 -12.69 11.25
N CYS A 196 -1.65 -12.92 12.56
CA CYS A 196 -2.48 -13.88 13.30
C CYS A 196 -3.50 -13.23 14.25
N HIS A 197 -3.55 -11.89 14.30
CA HIS A 197 -4.40 -11.14 15.24
C HIS A 197 -5.66 -10.56 14.58
N ALA A 198 -6.06 -11.10 13.42
CA ALA A 198 -7.26 -10.65 12.73
C ALA A 198 -8.51 -11.29 13.34
N ASN A 199 -9.52 -10.46 13.61
CA ASN A 199 -10.87 -10.96 13.90
C ASN A 199 -11.57 -11.28 12.57
N PHE A 200 -11.43 -12.52 12.08
CA PHE A 200 -11.97 -12.90 10.78
C PHE A 200 -13.49 -12.81 10.69
N THR A 201 -14.21 -13.03 11.80
CA THR A 201 -15.66 -12.87 11.86
C THR A 201 -16.09 -11.46 11.47
N LYS A 202 -15.29 -10.44 11.81
CA LYS A 202 -15.51 -9.05 11.39
C LYS A 202 -14.80 -8.67 10.08
N TYR A 203 -13.78 -9.43 9.69
CA TYR A 203 -13.00 -9.17 8.48
C TYR A 203 -13.78 -9.46 7.20
N PHE A 204 -14.57 -10.54 7.19
CA PHE A 204 -15.37 -10.95 6.05
C PHE A 204 -16.85 -10.57 6.19
N THR A 205 -17.54 -10.41 5.06
CA THR A 205 -18.97 -10.06 5.04
C THR A 205 -19.87 -11.19 5.58
N PRO A 206 -21.12 -10.89 5.98
CA PRO A 206 -22.10 -11.93 6.30
C PRO A 206 -22.33 -12.92 5.16
N LYS A 207 -22.26 -12.45 3.90
CA LYS A 207 -22.41 -13.29 2.70
C LYS A 207 -21.29 -14.33 2.59
N PHE A 208 -20.06 -13.98 2.95
CA PHE A 208 -18.95 -14.94 3.04
C PHE A 208 -19.28 -16.06 4.02
N TRP A 209 -19.68 -15.70 5.25
CA TRP A 209 -19.96 -16.66 6.32
C TRP A 209 -21.17 -17.56 6.05
N SER A 210 -22.17 -17.06 5.30
CA SER A 210 -23.34 -17.85 4.89
C SER A 210 -23.04 -18.95 3.86
N ARG A 211 -21.87 -18.89 3.19
CA ARG A 211 -21.50 -19.82 2.12
C ARG A 211 -20.48 -20.84 2.62
N ASN A 212 -20.93 -22.07 2.84
CA ASN A 212 -20.07 -23.16 3.33
C ASN A 212 -18.84 -23.42 2.44
N THR A 213 -18.96 -23.23 1.13
CA THR A 213 -17.84 -23.35 0.17
C THR A 213 -16.71 -22.35 0.41
N LEU A 214 -16.98 -21.23 1.09
CA LEU A 214 -15.99 -20.21 1.45
C LEU A 214 -15.56 -20.33 2.91
N SER A 215 -16.52 -20.48 3.84
CA SER A 215 -16.25 -20.45 5.27
C SER A 215 -15.57 -21.71 5.81
N SER A 216 -15.71 -22.85 5.13
CA SER A 216 -15.13 -24.14 5.55
C SER A 216 -13.60 -24.14 5.71
N VAL A 217 -12.90 -23.18 5.10
CA VAL A 217 -11.45 -22.97 5.30
C VAL A 217 -11.10 -22.69 6.78
N PHE A 218 -12.06 -22.22 7.57
CA PHE A 218 -11.90 -21.92 8.99
C PHE A 218 -12.29 -23.06 9.94
N SER A 219 -12.98 -24.11 9.47
CA SER A 219 -13.63 -25.11 10.34
C SER A 219 -12.69 -25.83 11.31
N ASN A 220 -11.41 -25.98 10.96
CA ASN A 220 -10.40 -26.65 11.79
C ASN A 220 -9.25 -25.71 12.21
N ARG A 221 -9.47 -24.39 12.18
CA ARG A 221 -8.43 -23.39 12.52
C ARG A 221 -8.80 -22.66 13.80
N LEU A 222 -8.18 -23.05 14.92
CA LEU A 222 -8.35 -22.37 16.21
C LEU A 222 -7.77 -20.95 16.22
N ARG A 223 -6.67 -20.75 15.47
CA ARG A 223 -6.00 -19.45 15.30
C ARG A 223 -5.65 -19.27 13.82
N PRO A 224 -6.61 -18.86 12.99
CA PRO A 224 -6.30 -18.54 11.60
C PRO A 224 -5.30 -17.37 11.53
N CYS A 225 -4.37 -17.46 10.59
CA CYS A 225 -3.45 -16.39 10.21
C CYS A 225 -3.56 -16.16 8.70
N TYR A 226 -3.09 -15.01 8.23
CA TYR A 226 -2.94 -14.74 6.81
C TYR A 226 -1.64 -13.99 6.53
N PHE A 227 -1.13 -14.13 5.31
CA PHE A 227 0.01 -13.35 4.83
C PHE A 227 -0.50 -12.01 4.31
N ASN A 228 -0.07 -10.91 4.94
CA ASN A 228 -0.44 -9.57 4.51
C ASN A 228 0.42 -9.15 3.31
N THR A 229 -0.23 -8.92 2.18
CA THR A 229 0.43 -8.64 0.90
C THR A 229 0.57 -7.15 0.62
N GLY A 230 0.24 -6.29 1.60
CA GLY A 230 0.35 -4.83 1.54
C GLY A 230 1.54 -4.26 2.29
#